data_AF-A0A2C5YE40-F1
#
_entry.id   AF-A0A2C5YE40-F1
#
_cell.length_a   1.000
_cell.length_b   1.000
_cell.length_c   1.000
_cell.angle_alpha   90.00
_cell.angle_beta   90.00
_cell.angle_gamma   90.00
#
_symmetry.space_group_name_H-M   'P 1'
#
loop_
_entity.id
_entity.type
_entity.pdbx_description
1 polymer ?
#
loop_
_entity_poly.entity_id
_entity_poly.type
_entity_poly.pdbx_seq_one_letter_code
_entity_poly.pdbx_strand_id
1 'polypeptide(L)'
;MISYANWLIQNGYTSTVDAVIWPIVQNDLNYVAQYWNETGFDLWEEVNGSSFFTTLSQYRALVEGSQLAATLGQTSQSYQGIAPQILCFLQNYWVPSQGFINGNINHSKNRAGKDANTLLGSIHVFDAKLGCDAITFQPCSDKALSNLKHTVDSFRSYPINRGIASGKAIALGRYIEDVYFDGNPWYLTTLAAAEALYDSLHVWKQSGSLTVTSLSLAFFQDLLPDAAPGTYSKDSQMFDAIVDAVAAYADGFVDVVARYVGPHGSLSEQFTKEAGRPTSASDLTWSYAALLTAAARRSGIVPPSWLNGAPGPVPAGCSATSVRGTYARATATVFPPSQTPRTGLAPTPSTGLPPSPTSSQCSVPTLASVTFKVLAPTEWGQSIKIVGNLDALGNWNPHKAVALDSSQYTPLTPVWKTTLSLTPGHVLEYKYINVASNGAIVWEHDPNHTYTVPTTCATSHLCTDAWQS
;
A
#
# COMPACT_ATOMS: atom_id res chain seq x y z
N MET A 1 -12.75 -1.24 3.79
CA MET A 1 -14.24 -1.26 3.78
C MET A 1 -14.85 -0.91 5.13
N ILE A 2 -14.38 -1.49 6.25
CA ILE A 2 -14.93 -1.21 7.59
C ILE A 2 -14.92 0.29 7.93
N SER A 3 -13.85 1.02 7.63
CA SER A 3 -13.81 2.48 7.88
C SER A 3 -14.91 3.26 7.13
N TYR A 4 -15.24 2.86 5.90
CA TYR A 4 -16.35 3.47 5.14
C TYR A 4 -17.72 3.04 5.68
N ALA A 5 -17.86 1.78 6.13
CA ALA A 5 -19.05 1.32 6.83
C ALA A 5 -19.33 2.13 8.10
N ASN A 6 -18.29 2.43 8.89
CA ASN A 6 -18.42 3.27 10.08
C ASN A 6 -18.92 4.68 9.74
N TRP A 7 -18.41 5.28 8.66
CA TRP A 7 -18.93 6.58 8.17
C TRP A 7 -20.41 6.48 7.74
N LEU A 8 -20.80 5.43 7.01
CA LEU A 8 -22.20 5.21 6.61
C LEU A 8 -23.11 5.06 7.83
N ILE A 9 -22.71 4.29 8.83
CA ILE A 9 -23.47 4.12 10.08
C ILE A 9 -23.64 5.45 10.81
N GLN A 10 -22.56 6.23 10.96
CA GLN A 10 -22.61 7.55 11.60
C GLN A 10 -23.54 8.53 10.87
N ASN A 11 -23.72 8.34 9.56
CA ASN A 11 -24.64 9.15 8.73
C ASN A 11 -26.01 8.48 8.53
N GLY A 12 -26.35 7.46 9.33
CA GLY A 12 -27.67 6.83 9.34
C GLY A 12 -27.95 5.97 8.10
N TYR A 13 -26.91 5.40 7.49
CA TYR A 13 -26.98 4.50 6.33
C TYR A 13 -26.60 3.05 6.68
N THR A 14 -26.91 2.61 7.89
CA THR A 14 -26.64 1.23 8.38
C THR A 14 -27.18 0.15 7.44
N SER A 15 -28.37 0.35 6.86
CA SER A 15 -28.97 -0.61 5.91
C SER A 15 -28.11 -0.85 4.66
N THR A 16 -27.33 0.16 4.23
CA THR A 16 -26.37 -0.01 3.12
C THR A 16 -25.17 -0.83 3.54
N VAL A 17 -24.72 -0.66 4.78
CA VAL A 17 -23.64 -1.47 5.33
C VAL A 17 -24.06 -2.93 5.38
N ASP A 18 -25.22 -3.25 5.95
CA ASP A 18 -25.73 -4.62 6.04
C ASP A 18 -25.90 -5.27 4.66
N ALA A 19 -26.49 -4.56 3.70
CA ALA A 19 -26.84 -5.15 2.41
C ALA A 19 -25.66 -5.25 1.43
N VAL A 20 -24.77 -4.26 1.42
CA VAL A 20 -23.73 -4.12 0.37
C VAL A 20 -22.34 -4.45 0.90
N ILE A 21 -21.99 -3.95 2.08
CA ILE A 21 -20.61 -4.01 2.57
C ILE A 21 -20.36 -5.26 3.42
N TRP A 22 -21.26 -5.55 4.36
CA TRP A 22 -21.08 -6.62 5.33
C TRP A 22 -20.83 -7.99 4.69
N PRO A 23 -21.53 -8.42 3.62
CA PRO A 23 -21.25 -9.72 2.99
C PRO A 23 -19.83 -9.83 2.43
N ILE A 24 -19.23 -8.72 2.00
CA ILE A 24 -17.85 -8.67 1.52
C ILE A 24 -16.90 -8.76 2.72
N VAL A 25 -17.08 -7.87 3.69
CA VAL A 25 -16.26 -7.81 4.92
C VAL A 25 -16.28 -9.14 5.66
N GLN A 26 -17.45 -9.79 5.77
CA GLN A 26 -17.59 -11.07 6.46
C GLN A 26 -16.75 -12.18 5.82
N ASN A 27 -16.70 -12.25 4.48
CA ASN A 27 -15.85 -13.22 3.79
C ASN A 27 -14.36 -12.99 4.13
N ASP A 28 -13.91 -11.73 4.12
CA ASP A 28 -12.52 -11.39 4.43
C ASP A 28 -12.18 -11.68 5.91
N LEU A 29 -13.07 -11.34 6.85
CA LEU A 29 -12.89 -11.65 8.27
C LEU A 29 -12.88 -13.17 8.52
N ASN A 30 -13.74 -13.92 7.81
CA ASN A 30 -13.76 -15.37 7.86
C ASN A 30 -12.46 -15.97 7.31
N TYR A 31 -11.91 -15.40 6.24
CA TYR A 31 -10.61 -15.80 5.71
C TYR A 31 -9.51 -15.60 6.76
N VAL A 32 -9.45 -14.42 7.40
CA VAL A 32 -8.47 -14.16 8.46
C VAL A 32 -8.65 -15.13 9.63
N ALA A 33 -9.86 -15.31 10.13
CA ALA A 33 -10.13 -16.21 11.26
C ALA A 33 -9.77 -17.68 10.96
N GLN A 34 -9.82 -18.09 9.69
CA GLN A 34 -9.51 -19.44 9.25
C GLN A 34 -8.02 -19.66 8.97
N TYR A 35 -7.35 -18.70 8.33
CA TYR A 35 -6.04 -18.92 7.70
C TYR A 35 -4.88 -18.11 8.31
N TRP A 36 -5.10 -17.26 9.32
CA TRP A 36 -4.03 -16.41 9.89
C TRP A 36 -2.79 -17.18 10.38
N ASN A 37 -2.95 -18.44 10.79
CA ASN A 37 -1.89 -19.30 11.31
C ASN A 37 -1.28 -20.23 10.24
N GLU A 38 -1.54 -19.95 8.96
CA GLU A 38 -0.86 -20.59 7.83
C GLU A 38 0.19 -19.65 7.23
N THR A 39 1.24 -20.21 6.64
CA THR A 39 2.26 -19.40 5.95
C THR A 39 1.72 -18.86 4.63
N GLY A 40 2.18 -17.68 4.23
CA GLY A 40 1.91 -17.08 2.93
C GLY A 40 3.02 -16.14 2.52
N PHE A 41 2.89 -15.52 1.36
CA PHE A 41 3.84 -14.49 0.92
C PHE A 41 3.69 -13.21 1.74
N ASP A 42 4.82 -12.52 1.93
CA ASP A 42 4.86 -11.19 2.51
C ASP A 42 4.38 -10.11 1.53
N LEU A 43 4.28 -8.87 2.00
CA LEU A 43 3.81 -7.72 1.19
C LEU A 43 4.72 -7.40 -0.02
N TRP A 44 5.93 -7.96 -0.05
CA TRP A 44 6.88 -7.84 -1.15
C TRP A 44 6.76 -8.99 -2.17
N GLU A 45 5.88 -9.95 -1.93
CA GLU A 45 5.60 -11.09 -2.80
C GLU A 45 6.79 -12.06 -2.96
N GLU A 46 7.64 -12.20 -1.94
CA GLU A 46 8.93 -12.91 -2.06
C GLU A 46 9.17 -14.00 -1.00
N VAL A 47 8.78 -13.73 0.24
CA VAL A 47 9.06 -14.59 1.39
C VAL A 47 7.78 -15.33 1.75
N ASN A 48 7.69 -16.61 1.38
CA ASN A 48 6.67 -17.49 1.89
C ASN A 48 7.02 -17.90 3.34
N GLY A 49 6.28 -17.35 4.31
CA GLY A 49 6.51 -17.50 5.75
C GLY A 49 5.39 -16.83 6.55
N SER A 50 5.73 -16.25 7.69
CA SER A 50 4.84 -15.38 8.46
C SER A 50 5.40 -13.97 8.47
N SER A 51 4.62 -12.99 8.00
CA SER A 51 5.04 -11.59 7.84
C SER A 51 4.42 -10.70 8.91
N PHE A 52 5.23 -9.81 9.51
CA PHE A 52 4.80 -8.89 10.55
C PHE A 52 3.65 -7.99 10.07
N PHE A 53 3.80 -7.33 8.92
CA PHE A 53 2.76 -6.48 8.30
C PHE A 53 1.44 -7.24 8.14
N THR A 54 1.51 -8.48 7.64
CA THR A 54 0.33 -9.31 7.40
C THR A 54 -0.37 -9.65 8.71
N THR A 55 0.37 -10.18 9.70
CA THR A 55 -0.19 -10.56 10.99
C THR A 55 -0.78 -9.36 11.74
N LEU A 56 -0.11 -8.20 11.71
CA LEU A 56 -0.56 -7.00 12.41
C LEU A 56 -1.84 -6.42 11.77
N SER A 57 -1.90 -6.44 10.44
CA SER A 57 -3.11 -6.05 9.68
C SER A 57 -4.27 -7.01 9.94
N GLN A 58 -4.01 -8.31 10.02
CA GLN A 58 -5.01 -9.34 10.35
C GLN A 58 -5.58 -9.15 11.76
N TYR A 59 -4.72 -8.85 12.75
CA TYR A 59 -5.16 -8.54 14.11
C TYR A 59 -6.12 -7.34 14.12
N ARG A 60 -5.70 -6.22 13.52
CA ARG A 60 -6.53 -5.01 13.40
C ARG A 60 -7.87 -5.33 12.71
N ALA A 61 -7.85 -6.10 11.62
CA ALA A 61 -9.06 -6.47 10.88
C ALA A 61 -10.08 -7.23 11.74
N LEU A 62 -9.64 -8.24 12.51
CA LEU A 62 -10.55 -8.99 13.39
C LEU A 62 -11.10 -8.14 14.54
N VAL A 63 -10.29 -7.23 15.09
CA VAL A 63 -10.74 -6.32 16.15
C VAL A 63 -11.79 -5.33 15.62
N GLU A 64 -11.51 -4.65 14.51
CA GLU A 64 -12.47 -3.73 13.89
C GLU A 64 -13.73 -4.47 13.40
N GLY A 65 -13.54 -5.64 12.78
CA GLY A 65 -14.61 -6.49 12.29
C GLY A 65 -15.56 -6.94 13.39
N SER A 66 -15.02 -7.26 14.58
CA SER A 66 -15.80 -7.62 15.77
C SER A 66 -16.68 -6.46 16.26
N GLN A 67 -16.16 -5.23 16.23
CA GLN A 67 -16.90 -4.03 16.64
C GLN A 67 -17.99 -3.67 15.62
N LEU A 68 -17.69 -3.77 14.33
CA LEU A 68 -18.68 -3.57 13.27
C LEU A 68 -19.80 -4.61 13.36
N ALA A 69 -19.44 -5.90 13.51
CA ALA A 69 -20.41 -6.97 13.67
C ALA A 69 -21.34 -6.73 14.85
N ALA A 70 -20.79 -6.32 16.01
CA ALA A 70 -21.60 -5.98 17.18
C ALA A 70 -22.55 -4.80 16.91
N THR A 71 -22.09 -3.79 16.17
CA THR A 71 -22.91 -2.63 15.77
C THR A 71 -24.06 -3.03 14.84
N LEU A 72 -23.85 -4.02 13.97
CA LEU A 72 -24.84 -4.54 13.02
C LEU A 72 -25.73 -5.66 13.61
N GLY A 73 -25.48 -6.12 14.85
CA GLY A 73 -26.15 -7.28 15.42
C GLY A 73 -25.77 -8.62 14.76
N GLN A 74 -24.61 -8.67 14.11
CA GLN A 74 -24.04 -9.85 13.45
C GLN A 74 -23.16 -10.66 14.41
N THR A 75 -22.95 -11.94 14.11
CA THR A 75 -22.09 -12.81 14.92
C THR A 75 -20.62 -12.44 14.75
N SER A 76 -19.86 -12.46 15.86
CA SER A 76 -18.42 -12.12 15.89
C SER A 76 -17.61 -12.93 16.90
N GLN A 77 -18.21 -13.94 17.53
CA GLN A 77 -17.58 -14.73 18.59
C GLN A 77 -16.29 -15.41 18.11
N SER A 78 -16.27 -15.87 16.85
CA SER A 78 -15.06 -16.42 16.22
C SER A 78 -13.94 -15.38 16.15
N TYR A 79 -14.24 -14.17 15.68
CA TYR A 79 -13.26 -13.08 15.53
C TYR A 79 -12.70 -12.66 16.90
N GLN A 80 -13.58 -12.52 17.90
CA GLN A 80 -13.20 -12.18 19.28
C GLN A 80 -12.33 -13.28 19.93
N GLY A 81 -12.58 -14.55 19.61
CA GLY A 81 -11.77 -15.68 20.10
C GLY A 81 -10.40 -15.80 19.42
N ILE A 82 -10.28 -15.39 18.16
CA ILE A 82 -9.04 -15.50 17.38
C ILE A 82 -8.12 -14.29 17.55
N ALA A 83 -8.65 -13.06 17.60
CA ALA A 83 -7.81 -11.85 17.66
C ALA A 83 -6.75 -11.87 18.80
N PRO A 84 -7.04 -12.32 20.03
CA PRO A 84 -6.02 -12.43 21.08
C PRO A 84 -4.89 -13.42 20.75
N GLN A 85 -5.17 -14.48 19.98
CA GLN A 85 -4.15 -15.44 19.56
C GLN A 85 -3.22 -14.87 18.49
N ILE A 86 -3.77 -14.08 17.55
CA ILE A 86 -2.97 -13.29 16.61
C ILE A 86 -2.08 -12.31 17.36
N LEU A 87 -2.63 -11.61 18.37
CA LEU A 87 -1.86 -10.68 19.21
C LEU A 87 -0.73 -11.38 19.98
N CYS A 88 -0.97 -12.61 20.44
CA CYS A 88 0.05 -13.44 21.08
C CYS A 88 1.17 -13.79 20.09
N PHE A 89 0.81 -14.27 18.90
CA PHE A 89 1.79 -14.62 17.88
C PHE A 89 2.60 -13.40 17.40
N LEU A 90 1.99 -12.22 17.32
CA LEU A 90 2.67 -10.96 16.99
C LEU A 90 3.89 -10.67 17.86
N GLN A 91 3.89 -11.13 19.12
CA GLN A 91 5.00 -10.89 20.03
C GLN A 91 6.27 -11.64 19.61
N ASN A 92 6.16 -12.69 18.79
CA ASN A 92 7.30 -13.50 18.32
C ASN A 92 8.14 -12.81 17.24
N TYR A 93 7.65 -11.73 16.62
CA TYR A 93 8.45 -10.94 15.67
C TYR A 93 9.50 -10.06 16.36
N TRP A 94 9.31 -9.73 17.64
CA TRP A 94 10.31 -8.98 18.39
C TRP A 94 11.55 -9.82 18.65
N VAL A 95 12.75 -9.26 18.41
CA VAL A 95 14.04 -9.90 18.68
C VAL A 95 14.71 -9.21 19.86
N PRO A 96 14.47 -9.64 21.13
CA PRO A 96 14.91 -8.90 22.32
C PRO A 96 16.43 -8.69 22.38
N SER A 97 17.21 -9.66 21.91
CA SER A 97 18.67 -9.61 21.93
C SER A 97 19.27 -8.59 20.97
N GLN A 98 18.49 -8.15 19.96
CA GLN A 98 18.96 -7.23 18.93
C GLN A 98 18.17 -5.92 18.87
N GLY A 99 17.06 -5.80 19.62
CA GLY A 99 16.32 -4.54 19.74
C GLY A 99 15.53 -4.13 18.50
N PHE A 100 15.20 -5.05 17.59
CA PHE A 100 14.38 -4.76 16.41
C PHE A 100 13.30 -5.82 16.17
N ILE A 101 12.37 -5.51 15.27
CA ILE A 101 11.29 -6.41 14.86
C ILE A 101 11.76 -7.14 13.60
N ASN A 102 11.80 -8.47 13.61
CA ASN A 102 12.04 -9.24 12.40
C ASN A 102 10.79 -9.17 11.51
N GLY A 103 10.93 -8.64 10.29
CA GLY A 103 9.81 -8.49 9.35
C GLY A 103 9.19 -9.81 8.91
N ASN A 104 9.94 -10.92 8.93
CA ASN A 104 9.46 -12.24 8.53
C ASN A 104 10.04 -13.35 9.42
N ILE A 105 9.21 -14.31 9.82
CA ILE A 105 9.61 -15.52 10.56
C ILE A 105 9.03 -16.77 9.89
N ASN A 106 9.33 -17.96 10.42
CA ASN A 106 8.85 -19.25 9.90
C ASN A 106 9.18 -19.48 8.41
N HIS A 107 10.37 -19.07 7.98
CA HIS A 107 10.88 -19.28 6.62
C HIS A 107 12.35 -19.70 6.64
N SER A 108 12.86 -20.16 5.49
CA SER A 108 14.25 -20.59 5.32
C SER A 108 15.17 -19.55 4.64
N LYS A 109 14.62 -18.39 4.21
CA LYS A 109 15.42 -17.30 3.62
C LYS A 109 16.43 -16.74 4.64
N ASN A 110 17.68 -16.55 4.20
CA ASN A 110 18.74 -15.96 5.00
C ASN A 110 18.77 -14.43 4.84
N ARG A 111 17.85 -13.72 5.51
CA ARG A 111 17.82 -12.25 5.61
C ARG A 111 17.99 -11.82 7.06
N ALA A 112 18.55 -10.64 7.29
CA ALA A 112 18.75 -10.08 8.62
C ALA A 112 17.44 -9.75 9.36
N GLY A 113 16.32 -9.67 8.63
CA GLY A 113 14.99 -9.39 9.18
C GLY A 113 14.66 -7.91 9.37
N LYS A 114 15.63 -7.00 9.18
CA LYS A 114 15.41 -5.54 9.19
C LYS A 114 14.78 -5.13 7.86
N ASP A 115 13.51 -4.76 7.92
CA ASP A 115 12.67 -4.59 6.74
C ASP A 115 11.64 -3.47 6.97
N ALA A 116 11.44 -2.61 5.97
CA ALA A 116 10.43 -1.56 5.96
C ALA A 116 8.99 -2.10 6.12
N ASN A 117 8.77 -3.39 5.88
CA ASN A 117 7.60 -4.17 6.32
C ASN A 117 7.15 -3.76 7.73
N THR A 118 8.10 -3.65 8.66
CA THR A 118 7.82 -3.34 10.08
C THR A 118 7.38 -1.90 10.31
N LEU A 119 7.93 -0.95 9.53
CA LEU A 119 7.51 0.46 9.58
C LEU A 119 6.11 0.61 9.00
N LEU A 120 5.88 0.00 7.83
CA LEU A 120 4.58 -0.04 7.18
C LEU A 120 3.54 -0.67 8.10
N GLY A 121 3.85 -1.78 8.76
CA GLY A 121 2.95 -2.42 9.72
C GLY A 121 2.51 -1.44 10.82
N SER A 122 3.47 -0.75 11.43
CA SER A 122 3.21 0.20 12.52
C SER A 122 2.32 1.38 12.08
N ILE A 123 2.64 2.06 10.97
CA ILE A 123 1.85 3.22 10.50
C ILE A 123 0.45 2.79 10.02
N HIS A 124 0.32 1.59 9.43
CA HIS A 124 -0.96 1.10 8.94
C HIS A 124 -1.87 0.58 10.05
N VAL A 125 -1.39 0.40 11.29
CA VAL A 125 -2.23 0.15 12.46
C VAL A 125 -2.15 1.25 13.52
N PHE A 126 -1.65 2.43 13.15
CA PHE A 126 -1.60 3.57 14.03
C PHE A 126 -3.00 3.94 14.56
N ASP A 127 -3.09 4.11 15.89
CA ASP A 127 -4.24 4.67 16.58
C ASP A 127 -3.75 5.54 17.73
N ALA A 128 -3.95 6.85 17.59
CA ALA A 128 -3.53 7.84 18.58
C ALA A 128 -4.07 7.55 19.98
N LYS A 129 -5.24 6.90 20.12
CA LYS A 129 -5.83 6.58 21.42
C LYS A 129 -5.11 5.45 22.16
N LEU A 130 -4.32 4.63 21.46
CA LEU A 130 -3.52 3.57 22.06
C LEU A 130 -2.20 4.10 22.63
N GLY A 131 -1.88 5.37 22.39
CA GLY A 131 -0.65 5.98 22.88
C GLY A 131 0.58 5.26 22.34
N CYS A 132 1.58 5.04 23.20
CA CYS A 132 2.83 4.38 22.85
C CYS A 132 2.84 2.89 23.20
N ASP A 133 1.72 2.20 22.97
CA ASP A 133 1.57 0.78 23.28
C ASP A 133 2.53 -0.11 22.47
N ALA A 134 3.41 -0.81 23.18
CA ALA A 134 4.42 -1.70 22.60
C ALA A 134 3.88 -3.11 22.27
N ILE A 135 2.68 -3.45 22.72
CA ILE A 135 2.04 -4.76 22.44
C ILE A 135 1.48 -4.77 21.02
N THR A 136 0.89 -3.66 20.59
CA THR A 136 0.37 -3.42 19.23
C THR A 136 1.35 -2.66 18.34
N PHE A 137 2.57 -2.43 18.82
CA PHE A 137 3.66 -1.79 18.07
C PHE A 137 3.29 -0.41 17.53
N GLN A 138 2.63 0.43 18.35
CA GLN A 138 2.32 1.81 17.98
C GLN A 138 3.60 2.60 17.66
N PRO A 139 3.58 3.57 16.73
CA PRO A 139 4.78 4.25 16.25
C PRO A 139 5.67 4.85 17.34
N CYS A 140 5.08 5.42 18.40
CA CYS A 140 5.85 5.98 19.51
C CYS A 140 6.26 4.98 20.60
N SER A 141 5.89 3.71 20.47
CA SER A 141 6.35 2.68 21.40
C SER A 141 7.87 2.53 21.33
N ASP A 142 8.49 2.16 22.45
CA ASP A 142 9.94 2.01 22.52
C ASP A 142 10.47 0.92 21.57
N LYS A 143 9.73 -0.19 21.40
CA LYS A 143 10.01 -1.20 20.38
C LYS A 143 9.98 -0.63 18.96
N ALA A 144 8.98 0.18 18.61
CA ALA A 144 8.86 0.75 17.26
C ALA A 144 9.98 1.78 16.98
N LEU A 145 10.33 2.62 17.96
CA LEU A 145 11.43 3.60 17.82
C LEU A 145 12.79 2.91 17.71
N SER A 146 13.04 1.89 18.53
CA SER A 146 14.25 1.06 18.44
C SER A 146 14.33 0.38 17.07
N ASN A 147 13.23 -0.22 16.61
CA ASN A 147 13.14 -0.82 15.30
C ASN A 147 13.36 0.18 14.14
N LEU A 148 12.77 1.38 14.23
CA LEU A 148 12.96 2.44 13.23
C LEU A 148 14.44 2.78 13.08
N LYS A 149 15.17 2.99 14.18
CA LYS A 149 16.61 3.22 14.14
C LYS A 149 17.35 2.07 13.45
N HIS A 150 17.10 0.82 13.85
CA HIS A 150 17.77 -0.34 13.26
C HIS A 150 17.49 -0.50 11.76
N THR A 151 16.25 -0.27 11.34
CA THR A 151 15.83 -0.34 9.94
C THR A 151 16.49 0.78 9.14
N VAL A 152 16.44 2.04 9.61
CA VAL A 152 17.11 3.17 8.94
C VAL A 152 18.62 2.93 8.84
N ASP A 153 19.27 2.56 9.94
CA ASP A 153 20.72 2.36 9.95
C ASP A 153 21.19 1.26 8.99
N SER A 154 20.34 0.28 8.67
CA SER A 154 20.65 -0.77 7.70
C SER A 154 20.87 -0.24 6.27
N PHE A 155 20.27 0.90 5.90
CA PHE A 155 20.37 1.49 4.56
C PHE A 155 21.49 2.53 4.41
N ARG A 156 22.30 2.78 5.45
CA ARG A 156 23.41 3.74 5.37
C ARG A 156 24.49 3.37 4.34
N SER A 157 24.55 2.10 3.93
CA SER A 157 25.51 1.61 2.94
C SER A 157 25.17 1.98 1.48
N TYR A 158 23.92 2.41 1.20
CA TYR A 158 23.54 2.88 -0.13
C TYR A 158 24.43 4.05 -0.58
N PRO A 159 24.90 4.08 -1.85
CA PRO A 159 25.79 5.13 -2.34
C PRO A 159 25.27 6.56 -2.11
N ILE A 160 23.98 6.83 -2.37
CA ILE A 160 23.34 8.13 -2.11
C ILE A 160 23.29 8.54 -0.62
N ASN A 161 23.45 7.59 0.30
CA ASN A 161 23.42 7.83 1.74
C ASN A 161 24.83 7.98 2.35
N ARG A 162 25.90 7.77 1.57
CA ARG A 162 27.28 7.80 2.08
C ARG A 162 27.62 9.17 2.65
N GLY A 163 28.25 9.16 3.82
CA GLY A 163 28.69 10.37 4.53
C GLY A 163 27.58 11.09 5.31
N ILE A 164 26.33 10.60 5.25
CA ILE A 164 25.24 11.14 6.07
C ILE A 164 25.32 10.53 7.47
N ALA A 165 25.52 11.39 8.47
CA ALA A 165 25.71 11.01 9.87
C ALA A 165 24.46 10.35 10.50
N SER A 166 24.65 9.66 11.63
CA SER A 166 23.55 9.22 12.49
C SER A 166 22.66 10.40 12.89
N GLY A 167 21.36 10.14 13.08
CA GLY A 167 20.38 11.19 13.36
C GLY A 167 20.05 12.13 12.18
N LYS A 168 20.52 11.84 10.96
CA LYS A 168 20.12 12.54 9.73
C LYS A 168 19.36 11.60 8.81
N ALA A 169 18.28 12.11 8.23
CA ALA A 169 17.39 11.34 7.38
C ALA A 169 18.12 10.90 6.10
N ILE A 170 17.76 9.71 5.62
CA ILE A 170 18.39 9.05 4.47
C ILE A 170 17.33 8.37 3.62
N ALA A 171 17.70 7.97 2.41
CA ALA A 171 16.82 7.20 1.53
C ALA A 171 16.71 5.75 2.00
N LEU A 172 15.49 5.20 2.07
CA LEU A 172 15.23 3.85 2.55
C LEU A 172 14.72 2.96 1.42
N GLY A 173 15.17 1.69 1.40
CA GLY A 173 14.63 0.66 0.52
C GLY A 173 13.57 -0.19 1.21
N ARG A 174 13.36 -1.42 0.72
CA ARG A 174 12.54 -2.44 1.38
C ARG A 174 13.32 -3.13 2.50
N TYR A 175 14.44 -3.75 2.16
CA TYR A 175 15.40 -4.40 3.05
C TYR A 175 16.78 -4.41 2.35
N ILE A 176 17.88 -4.64 3.08
CA ILE A 176 19.23 -4.38 2.53
C ILE A 176 19.74 -5.45 1.55
N GLU A 177 19.21 -6.67 1.65
CA GLU A 177 19.50 -7.78 0.75
C GLU A 177 18.67 -7.75 -0.55
N ASP A 178 17.93 -6.66 -0.79
CA ASP A 178 17.08 -6.51 -1.96
C ASP A 178 17.89 -6.50 -3.27
N VAL A 179 17.38 -7.21 -4.27
CA VAL A 179 17.97 -7.32 -5.62
C VAL A 179 16.95 -7.02 -6.72
N TYR A 180 15.70 -6.73 -6.37
CA TYR A 180 14.68 -6.35 -7.34
C TYR A 180 15.04 -4.97 -7.93
N PHE A 181 15.26 -4.92 -9.24
CA PHE A 181 15.86 -3.76 -9.92
C PHE A 181 17.19 -3.31 -9.29
N ASP A 182 18.05 -4.25 -8.90
CA ASP A 182 19.31 -4.03 -8.18
C ASP A 182 19.17 -3.59 -6.72
N GLY A 183 17.95 -3.50 -6.17
CA GLY A 183 17.69 -3.13 -4.78
C GLY A 183 17.97 -1.66 -4.51
N ASN A 184 16.91 -0.85 -4.56
CA ASN A 184 16.99 0.61 -4.44
C ASN A 184 16.17 1.16 -3.27
N PRO A 185 16.31 2.45 -2.98
CA PRO A 185 15.31 3.20 -2.26
C PRO A 185 13.92 3.17 -2.90
N TRP A 186 12.90 3.18 -2.05
CA TRP A 186 11.50 3.31 -2.43
C TRP A 186 10.93 4.60 -1.83
N TYR A 187 10.10 5.30 -2.60
CA TYR A 187 9.46 6.52 -2.11
C TYR A 187 8.57 6.22 -0.90
N LEU A 188 7.73 5.18 -1.01
CA LEU A 188 6.79 4.81 0.05
C LEU A 188 7.47 4.41 1.35
N THR A 189 8.64 3.74 1.32
CA THR A 189 9.32 3.30 2.55
C THR A 189 10.08 4.45 3.20
N THR A 190 10.64 5.36 2.39
CA THR A 190 11.25 6.61 2.90
C THR A 190 10.17 7.49 3.55
N LEU A 191 8.99 7.61 2.94
CA LEU A 191 7.83 8.32 3.50
C LEU A 191 7.25 7.62 4.73
N ALA A 192 7.26 6.29 4.79
CA ALA A 192 6.80 5.53 5.96
C ALA A 192 7.61 5.83 7.22
N ALA A 193 8.92 6.05 7.09
CA ALA A 193 9.75 6.51 8.21
C ALA A 193 9.36 7.91 8.67
N ALA A 194 9.06 8.83 7.75
CA ALA A 194 8.53 10.15 8.09
C ALA A 194 7.18 10.04 8.82
N GLU A 195 6.25 9.24 8.28
CA GLU A 195 4.91 9.03 8.83
C GLU A 195 4.97 8.47 10.25
N ALA A 196 5.79 7.46 10.52
CA ALA A 196 5.96 6.89 11.86
C ALA A 196 6.43 7.93 12.89
N LEU A 197 7.30 8.86 12.48
CA LEU A 197 7.76 9.95 13.34
C LEU A 197 6.67 11.01 13.56
N TYR A 198 5.89 11.35 12.53
CA TYR A 198 4.75 12.27 12.68
C TYR A 198 3.65 11.69 13.57
N ASP A 199 3.35 10.40 13.44
CA ASP A 199 2.42 9.69 14.33
C ASP A 199 2.91 9.74 15.78
N SER A 200 4.22 9.55 15.98
CA SER A 200 4.82 9.62 17.31
C SER A 200 4.71 11.02 17.93
N LEU A 201 5.06 12.05 17.14
CA LEU A 201 4.93 13.45 17.53
C LEU A 201 3.48 13.82 17.87
N HIS A 202 2.51 13.30 17.12
CA HIS A 202 1.10 13.53 17.39
C HIS A 202 0.73 13.02 18.78
N VAL A 203 1.08 11.77 19.11
CA VAL A 203 0.76 11.17 20.41
C VAL A 203 1.44 11.91 21.55
N TRP A 204 2.72 12.25 21.44
CA TRP A 204 3.44 12.96 22.51
C TRP A 204 2.88 14.35 22.76
N LYS A 205 2.56 15.10 21.70
CA LYS A 205 1.93 16.43 21.82
C LYS A 205 0.52 16.32 22.41
N GLN A 206 -0.25 15.31 22.01
CA GLN A 206 -1.60 15.07 22.52
C GLN A 206 -1.59 14.67 24.00
N SER A 207 -0.69 13.79 24.42
CA SER A 207 -0.57 13.33 25.81
C SER A 207 0.11 14.37 26.71
N GLY A 208 0.90 15.28 26.13
CA GLY A 208 1.76 16.21 26.85
C GLY A 208 2.90 15.51 27.61
N SER A 209 3.28 14.31 27.17
CA SER A 209 4.28 13.47 27.85
C SER A 209 4.99 12.53 26.88
N LEU A 210 6.29 12.35 27.09
CA LEU A 210 7.15 11.43 26.35
C LEU A 210 8.03 10.65 27.32
N THR A 211 8.11 9.33 27.15
CA THR A 211 9.01 8.47 27.92
C THR A 211 10.12 7.92 27.05
N VAL A 212 11.36 8.19 27.44
CA VAL A 212 12.56 7.53 26.91
C VAL A 212 12.85 6.32 27.79
N THR A 213 12.89 5.12 27.20
CA THR A 213 13.26 3.88 27.91
C THR A 213 14.70 3.52 27.56
N SER A 214 15.28 2.55 28.26
CA SER A 214 16.59 2.00 27.86
C SER A 214 16.58 1.40 26.45
N LEU A 215 15.43 0.91 25.99
CA LEU A 215 15.26 0.33 24.66
C LEU A 215 15.25 1.41 23.57
N SER A 216 14.51 2.50 23.76
CA SER A 216 14.44 3.59 22.78
C SER A 216 15.57 4.61 22.90
N LEU A 217 16.42 4.52 23.92
CA LEU A 217 17.47 5.50 24.20
C LEU A 217 18.39 5.75 22.99
N ALA A 218 18.82 4.70 22.30
CA ALA A 218 19.72 4.83 21.15
C ALA A 218 19.08 5.60 19.98
N PHE A 219 17.75 5.53 19.81
CA PHE A 219 17.02 6.35 18.84
C PHE A 219 17.10 7.83 19.21
N PHE A 220 16.85 8.16 20.48
CA PHE A 220 16.88 9.57 20.92
C PHE A 220 18.31 10.14 20.91
N GLN A 221 19.32 9.36 21.30
CA GLN A 221 20.71 9.81 21.37
C GLN A 221 21.33 10.12 20.00
N ASP A 222 20.84 9.50 18.93
CA ASP A 222 21.22 9.88 17.56
C ASP A 222 20.80 11.31 17.22
N LEU A 223 19.67 11.77 17.77
CA LEU A 223 19.10 13.09 17.50
C LEU A 223 19.54 14.14 18.53
N LEU A 224 19.67 13.71 19.79
CA LEU A 224 20.00 14.52 20.95
C LEU A 224 20.93 13.70 21.87
N PRO A 225 22.26 13.90 21.78
CA PRO A 225 23.22 13.10 22.53
C PRO A 225 23.02 13.09 24.05
N ASP A 226 22.46 14.18 24.60
CA ASP A 226 22.20 14.34 26.03
C ASP A 226 20.88 13.68 26.50
N ALA A 227 20.14 13.01 25.61
CA ALA A 227 18.93 12.29 25.98
C ALA A 227 19.26 11.14 26.95
N ALA A 228 18.40 10.97 27.96
CA ALA A 228 18.54 9.95 29.00
C ALA A 228 17.19 9.25 29.25
N PRO A 229 17.17 8.04 29.83
CA PRO A 229 15.93 7.41 30.24
C PRO A 229 15.17 8.25 31.27
N GLY A 230 13.87 8.40 31.06
CA GLY A 230 13.01 9.23 31.90
C GLY A 230 11.71 9.60 31.21
N THR A 231 10.78 10.18 31.98
CA THR A 231 9.53 10.74 31.45
C THR A 231 9.62 12.25 31.50
N TYR A 232 9.44 12.89 30.34
CA TYR A 232 9.53 14.31 30.13
C TYR A 232 8.13 14.86 29.87
N SER A 233 7.66 15.80 30.69
CA SER A 233 6.40 16.50 30.47
C SER A 233 6.56 17.61 29.43
N LYS A 234 5.45 18.02 28.82
CA LYS A 234 5.38 19.13 27.87
C LYS A 234 5.94 20.48 28.35
N ASP A 235 6.13 20.64 29.66
CA ASP A 235 6.65 21.87 30.26
C ASP A 235 8.18 21.82 30.45
N SER A 236 8.82 20.70 30.10
CA SER A 236 10.27 20.51 30.24
C SER A 236 11.01 20.87 28.95
N GLN A 237 12.18 21.50 29.09
CA GLN A 237 13.04 21.84 27.95
C GLN A 237 13.47 20.61 27.13
N MET A 238 13.63 19.46 27.78
CA MET A 238 13.99 18.22 27.10
C MET A 238 12.84 17.69 26.23
N PHE A 239 11.59 17.85 26.64
CA PHE A 239 10.44 17.50 25.80
C PHE A 239 10.42 18.33 24.51
N ASP A 240 10.56 19.65 24.62
CA ASP A 240 10.60 20.55 23.47
C ASP A 240 11.77 20.21 22.54
N ALA A 241 12.97 20.00 23.10
CA ALA A 241 14.14 19.60 22.34
C ALA A 241 13.91 18.29 21.56
N ILE A 242 13.36 17.26 22.21
CA ILE A 242 13.06 15.96 21.57
C ILE A 242 12.04 16.13 20.46
N VAL A 243 10.95 16.85 20.72
CA VAL A 243 9.89 17.10 19.74
C VAL A 243 10.43 17.82 18.52
N ASP A 244 11.25 18.85 18.70
CA ASP A 244 11.84 19.63 17.61
C ASP A 244 12.85 18.79 16.81
N ALA A 245 13.72 18.04 17.49
CA ALA A 245 14.72 17.19 16.84
C ALA A 245 14.06 16.06 16.03
N VAL A 246 13.02 15.43 16.56
CA VAL A 246 12.27 14.38 15.86
C VAL A 246 11.45 14.96 14.70
N ALA A 247 10.84 16.14 14.86
CA ALA A 247 10.14 16.82 13.76
C ALA A 247 11.09 17.16 12.60
N ALA A 248 12.29 17.69 12.91
CA ALA A 248 13.31 17.97 11.90
C ALA A 248 13.81 16.68 11.21
N TYR A 249 13.92 15.59 11.96
CA TYR A 249 14.30 14.29 11.40
C TYR A 249 13.22 13.72 10.46
N ALA A 250 11.94 13.85 10.84
CA ALA A 250 10.80 13.45 10.01
C ALA A 250 10.72 14.27 8.70
N ASP A 251 10.88 15.60 8.80
CA ASP A 251 10.94 16.50 7.64
C ASP A 251 12.09 16.12 6.71
N GLY A 252 13.24 15.72 7.26
CA GLY A 252 14.38 15.27 6.48
C GLY A 252 14.08 14.07 5.56
N PHE A 253 13.22 13.14 5.95
CA PHE A 253 12.83 12.02 5.07
C PHE A 253 11.95 12.49 3.91
N VAL A 254 11.08 13.49 4.16
CA VAL A 254 10.29 14.14 3.10
C VAL A 254 11.21 14.91 2.15
N ASP A 255 12.24 15.59 2.67
CA ASP A 255 13.24 16.29 1.85
C ASP A 255 14.05 15.34 0.97
N VAL A 256 14.40 14.15 1.49
CA VAL A 256 15.05 13.08 0.70
C VAL A 256 14.16 12.70 -0.48
N VAL A 257 12.87 12.48 -0.24
CA VAL A 257 11.90 12.17 -1.31
C VAL A 257 11.80 13.31 -2.30
N ALA A 258 11.61 14.54 -1.83
CA ALA A 258 11.48 15.74 -2.65
C ALA A 258 12.68 15.96 -3.58
N ARG A 259 13.89 15.58 -3.14
CA ARG A 259 15.12 15.65 -3.95
C ARG A 259 15.10 14.73 -5.17
N TYR A 260 14.43 13.58 -5.08
CA TYR A 260 14.48 12.53 -6.10
C TYR A 260 13.16 12.32 -6.83
N VAL A 261 12.14 13.13 -6.54
CA VAL A 261 10.88 13.19 -7.31
C VAL A 261 11.16 13.32 -8.80
N GLY A 262 10.45 12.53 -9.61
CA GLY A 262 10.60 12.57 -11.06
C GLY A 262 10.00 13.83 -11.69
N PRO A 263 10.18 14.01 -13.01
CA PRO A 263 9.63 15.15 -13.73
C PRO A 263 8.13 15.36 -13.45
N HIS A 264 7.72 16.62 -13.35
CA HIS A 264 6.31 17.00 -13.12
C HIS A 264 5.67 16.43 -11.84
N GLY A 265 6.46 15.99 -10.86
CA GLY A 265 5.94 15.43 -9.61
C GLY A 265 5.69 13.92 -9.65
N SER A 266 6.16 13.22 -10.69
CA SER A 266 5.91 11.80 -10.84
C SER A 266 6.60 10.97 -9.74
N LEU A 267 5.86 10.09 -9.08
CA LEU A 267 6.39 9.14 -8.10
C LEU A 267 6.34 7.72 -8.68
N SER A 268 7.49 7.22 -9.12
CA SER A 268 7.64 5.80 -9.47
C SER A 268 7.65 4.93 -8.21
N GLU A 269 7.85 3.63 -8.36
CA GLU A 269 8.06 2.71 -7.26
C GLU A 269 9.39 2.99 -6.54
N GLN A 270 10.47 3.16 -7.31
CA GLN A 270 11.84 3.27 -6.80
C GLN A 270 12.58 4.49 -7.36
N PHE A 271 13.66 4.88 -6.70
CA PHE A 271 14.70 5.76 -7.26
C PHE A 271 16.09 5.16 -7.03
N THR A 272 16.95 5.14 -8.04
CA THR A 272 18.21 4.38 -8.04
C THR A 272 19.11 4.77 -6.86
N LYS A 273 19.73 3.79 -6.17
CA LYS A 273 20.62 4.05 -5.02
C LYS A 273 21.95 4.73 -5.39
N GLU A 274 22.29 4.80 -6.67
CA GLU A 274 23.51 5.41 -7.19
C GLU A 274 23.33 6.90 -7.48
N ALA A 275 22.27 7.26 -8.21
CA ALA A 275 22.08 8.61 -8.75
C ALA A 275 20.71 9.22 -8.43
N GLY A 276 19.84 8.51 -7.71
CA GLY A 276 18.50 8.96 -7.37
C GLY A 276 17.55 9.17 -8.57
N ARG A 277 17.73 8.43 -9.67
CA ARG A 277 16.85 8.51 -10.83
C ARG A 277 15.60 7.64 -10.63
N PRO A 278 14.39 8.12 -10.95
CA PRO A 278 13.18 7.28 -10.95
C PRO A 278 13.36 6.00 -11.78
N THR A 279 12.93 4.85 -11.25
CA THR A 279 13.02 3.54 -11.91
C THR A 279 11.90 2.59 -11.47
N SER A 280 11.82 1.41 -12.08
CA SER A 280 10.73 0.44 -11.97
C SER A 280 9.37 1.03 -12.41
N ALA A 281 8.24 0.57 -11.86
CA ALA A 281 6.91 1.02 -12.23
C ALA A 281 6.76 2.54 -12.07
N SER A 282 6.44 3.23 -13.16
CA SER A 282 6.10 4.65 -13.13
C SER A 282 4.72 4.86 -12.49
N ASP A 283 4.55 6.00 -11.83
CA ASP A 283 3.27 6.43 -11.25
C ASP A 283 2.62 5.38 -10.34
N LEU A 284 3.41 4.79 -9.43
CA LEU A 284 2.90 3.79 -8.51
C LEU A 284 1.89 4.41 -7.55
N THR A 285 0.64 3.96 -7.62
CA THR A 285 -0.47 4.43 -6.76
C THR A 285 -0.09 4.47 -5.28
N TRP A 286 0.66 3.47 -4.80
CA TRP A 286 1.08 3.40 -3.40
C TRP A 286 2.09 4.49 -3.03
N SER A 287 3.02 4.86 -3.92
CA SER A 287 3.94 5.98 -3.67
C SER A 287 3.19 7.30 -3.46
N TYR A 288 2.15 7.55 -4.28
CA TYR A 288 1.27 8.72 -4.09
C TYR A 288 0.45 8.65 -2.81
N ALA A 289 -0.12 7.48 -2.49
CA ALA A 289 -0.86 7.30 -1.24
C ALA A 289 0.02 7.54 -0.01
N ALA A 290 1.26 7.03 -0.01
CA ALA A 290 2.24 7.24 1.07
C ALA A 290 2.61 8.72 1.25
N LEU A 291 2.69 9.50 0.16
CA LEU A 291 2.93 10.94 0.25
C LEU A 291 1.74 11.64 0.92
N LEU A 292 0.51 11.30 0.52
CA LEU A 292 -0.70 11.88 1.07
C LEU A 292 -0.88 11.54 2.55
N THR A 293 -0.61 10.29 2.96
CA THR A 293 -0.75 9.88 4.36
C THR A 293 0.32 10.52 5.24
N ALA A 294 1.59 10.54 4.81
CA ALA A 294 2.66 11.22 5.53
C ALA A 294 2.38 12.73 5.68
N ALA A 295 1.91 13.39 4.62
CA ALA A 295 1.52 14.81 4.66
C ALA A 295 0.34 15.05 5.61
N ALA A 296 -0.67 14.16 5.61
CA ALA A 296 -1.78 14.23 6.54
C ALA A 296 -1.29 14.15 8.00
N ARG A 297 -0.42 13.18 8.35
CA ARG A 297 0.14 13.06 9.70
C ARG A 297 0.97 14.26 10.10
N ARG A 298 1.82 14.77 9.20
CA ARG A 298 2.58 16.01 9.43
C ARG A 298 1.67 17.18 9.80
N SER A 299 0.49 17.27 9.18
CA SER A 299 -0.52 18.31 9.46
C SER A 299 -1.41 18.02 10.68
N GLY A 300 -1.16 16.93 11.41
CA GLY A 300 -1.94 16.53 12.58
C GLY A 300 -3.28 15.83 12.26
N ILE A 301 -3.51 15.43 11.00
CA ILE A 301 -4.71 14.70 10.58
C ILE A 301 -4.47 13.20 10.77
N VAL A 302 -5.14 12.62 11.75
CA VAL A 302 -5.05 11.20 12.11
C VAL A 302 -6.34 10.45 11.73
N PRO A 303 -6.25 9.15 11.40
CA PRO A 303 -7.44 8.36 11.06
C PRO A 303 -8.33 8.14 12.30
N PRO A 304 -9.61 7.73 12.11
CA PRO A 304 -10.43 7.26 13.21
C PRO A 304 -9.77 6.09 13.95
N SER A 305 -9.93 6.09 15.26
CA SER A 305 -9.50 4.99 16.12
C SER A 305 -10.18 3.67 15.70
N TRP A 306 -9.41 2.60 15.65
CA TRP A 306 -9.86 1.26 15.25
C TRP A 306 -10.16 0.36 16.45
N LEU A 307 -9.73 0.76 17.65
CA LEU A 307 -10.03 0.05 18.88
C LEU A 307 -10.82 0.91 19.86
N ASN A 308 -11.98 0.41 20.29
CA ASN A 308 -12.72 0.99 21.40
C ASN A 308 -12.11 0.56 22.74
N GLY A 309 -11.20 1.38 23.28
CA GLY A 309 -10.57 1.16 24.58
C GLY A 309 -9.10 0.74 24.46
N ALA A 310 -8.62 -0.06 25.40
CA ALA A 310 -7.25 -0.56 25.42
C ALA A 310 -7.16 -1.93 24.70
N PRO A 311 -5.98 -2.31 24.17
CA PRO A 311 -5.75 -3.64 23.65
C PRO A 311 -6.07 -4.68 24.72
N GLY A 312 -6.74 -5.77 24.33
CA GLY A 312 -6.92 -6.91 25.23
C GLY A 312 -5.57 -7.46 25.70
N PRO A 313 -5.50 -8.09 26.89
CA PRO A 313 -4.24 -8.65 27.38
C PRO A 313 -3.72 -9.72 26.42
N VAL A 314 -2.40 -9.78 26.25
CA VAL A 314 -1.76 -10.89 25.56
C VAL A 314 -2.03 -12.17 26.35
N PRO A 315 -2.59 -13.24 25.72
CA PRO A 315 -2.78 -14.52 26.38
C PRO A 315 -1.49 -15.05 27.02
N ALA A 316 -1.61 -15.70 28.18
CA ALA A 316 -0.45 -16.29 28.88
C ALA A 316 0.27 -17.38 28.06
N GLY A 317 -0.45 -18.02 27.13
CA GLY A 317 0.12 -18.93 26.15
C GLY A 317 -0.56 -18.72 24.80
N CYS A 318 0.23 -18.75 23.73
CA CYS A 318 -0.27 -18.67 22.37
C CYS A 318 -0.75 -20.05 21.92
N SER A 319 -1.91 -20.09 21.28
CA SER A 319 -2.47 -21.30 20.69
C SER A 319 -2.72 -21.07 19.21
N ALA A 320 -2.27 -22.02 18.39
CA ALA A 320 -2.47 -22.07 16.94
C ALA A 320 -3.91 -22.48 16.60
N THR A 321 -4.90 -21.68 17.02
CA THR A 321 -6.31 -21.92 16.74
C THR A 321 -6.79 -21.16 15.51
N SER A 322 -7.73 -21.76 14.79
CA SER A 322 -8.46 -21.11 13.71
C SER A 322 -9.93 -21.55 13.73
N VAL A 323 -10.78 -20.78 13.07
CA VAL A 323 -12.20 -21.10 12.89
C VAL A 323 -12.50 -21.19 11.41
N ARG A 324 -12.98 -22.35 10.94
CA ARG A 324 -13.42 -22.52 9.56
C ARG A 324 -14.54 -21.53 9.25
N GLY A 325 -14.32 -20.68 8.26
CA GLY A 325 -15.27 -19.70 7.77
C GLY A 325 -16.34 -20.31 6.85
N THR A 326 -17.44 -19.59 6.70
CA THR A 326 -18.43 -19.83 5.64
C THR A 326 -18.33 -18.68 4.64
N TYR A 327 -18.30 -19.00 3.35
CA TYR A 327 -18.10 -18.01 2.29
C TYR A 327 -19.30 -18.00 1.35
N ALA A 328 -19.75 -16.79 1.00
CA ALA A 328 -20.83 -16.60 0.04
C ALA A 328 -20.52 -15.41 -0.86
N ARG A 329 -20.81 -15.54 -2.16
CA ARG A 329 -20.61 -14.43 -3.10
C ARG A 329 -21.47 -13.24 -2.69
N ALA A 330 -20.86 -12.07 -2.50
CA ALA A 330 -21.60 -10.82 -2.36
C ALA A 330 -22.31 -10.50 -3.68
N THR A 331 -23.64 -10.31 -3.63
CA THR A 331 -24.48 -10.11 -4.82
C THR A 331 -24.94 -8.68 -5.02
N ALA A 332 -24.95 -7.86 -3.96
CA ALA A 332 -25.30 -6.45 -4.05
C ALA A 332 -24.12 -5.65 -4.62
N THR A 333 -24.33 -5.02 -5.78
CA THR A 333 -23.29 -4.31 -6.53
C THR A 333 -23.56 -2.81 -6.72
N VAL A 334 -24.67 -2.31 -6.15
CA VAL A 334 -25.12 -0.92 -6.34
C VAL A 334 -25.35 -0.27 -4.98
N PHE A 335 -24.74 0.89 -4.78
CA PHE A 335 -25.01 1.76 -3.63
C PHE A 335 -26.24 2.63 -3.90
N PRO A 336 -27.09 2.91 -2.89
CA PRO A 336 -28.14 3.91 -3.03
C PRO A 336 -27.56 5.26 -3.47
N PRO A 337 -28.23 6.01 -4.36
CA PRO A 337 -27.76 7.32 -4.77
C PRO A 337 -27.85 8.33 -3.61
N SER A 338 -27.03 9.38 -3.68
CA SER A 338 -27.15 10.58 -2.83
C SER A 338 -27.10 10.32 -1.31
N GLN A 339 -26.26 9.39 -0.87
CA GLN A 339 -25.96 9.18 0.56
C GLN A 339 -25.08 10.31 1.10
N THR A 340 -25.70 11.45 1.36
CA THR A 340 -25.04 12.69 1.80
C THR A 340 -24.79 12.69 3.32
N PRO A 341 -23.78 13.44 3.82
CA PRO A 341 -23.57 13.56 5.25
C PRO A 341 -24.82 14.11 5.97
N ARG A 342 -25.22 13.54 7.11
CA ARG A 342 -26.30 14.11 7.94
C ARG A 342 -25.73 15.31 8.73
N THR A 343 -26.45 16.44 8.71
CA THR A 343 -26.07 17.70 9.37
C THR A 343 -25.77 17.50 10.86
N GLY A 344 -24.58 17.89 11.33
CA GLY A 344 -24.15 17.79 12.73
C GLY A 344 -22.73 17.23 12.91
N LEU A 345 -22.24 16.44 11.96
CA LEU A 345 -20.82 16.32 11.69
C LEU A 345 -20.44 17.56 10.89
N ALA A 346 -19.66 18.48 11.47
CA ALA A 346 -19.18 19.62 10.71
C ALA A 346 -18.50 19.09 9.44
N PRO A 347 -18.87 19.54 8.22
CA PRO A 347 -17.85 19.61 7.20
C PRO A 347 -16.78 20.49 7.84
N THR A 348 -15.61 19.93 8.16
CA THR A 348 -14.42 20.76 8.37
C THR A 348 -14.48 21.82 7.28
N PRO A 349 -14.39 23.13 7.60
CA PRO A 349 -14.53 24.18 6.61
C PRO A 349 -13.39 24.07 5.61
N SER A 350 -13.58 23.21 4.61
CA SER A 350 -13.12 23.43 3.27
C SER A 350 -13.85 24.68 2.84
N THR A 351 -13.12 25.78 2.71
CA THR A 351 -13.53 26.95 1.94
C THR A 351 -13.80 26.62 0.46
N GLY A 352 -13.68 25.37 0.04
CA GLY A 352 -14.20 24.88 -1.23
C GLY A 352 -15.64 24.38 -1.08
N LEU A 353 -16.50 24.85 -1.98
CA LEU A 353 -17.59 24.08 -2.59
C LEU A 353 -17.22 22.58 -2.70
N PRO A 354 -18.18 21.64 -2.88
CA PRO A 354 -17.80 20.33 -3.43
C PRO A 354 -16.85 20.62 -4.58
N PRO A 355 -15.69 19.92 -4.72
CA PRO A 355 -14.96 20.06 -5.94
C PRO A 355 -15.99 19.76 -7.02
N SER A 356 -16.43 20.80 -7.74
CA SER A 356 -16.66 20.63 -9.15
C SER A 356 -15.46 19.83 -9.59
N PRO A 357 -15.61 18.79 -10.43
CA PRO A 357 -14.45 18.34 -11.16
C PRO A 357 -13.92 19.59 -11.84
N THR A 358 -12.97 20.27 -11.21
CA THR A 358 -11.96 21.02 -11.89
C THR A 358 -11.27 19.89 -12.61
N SER A 359 -11.80 19.55 -13.79
CA SER A 359 -10.90 19.42 -14.89
C SER A 359 -9.99 20.63 -14.73
N SER A 360 -8.80 20.39 -14.17
CA SER A 360 -7.65 21.07 -14.70
C SER A 360 -7.88 21.02 -16.20
N GLN A 361 -8.00 22.19 -16.83
CA GLN A 361 -8.18 22.25 -18.28
C GLN A 361 -6.91 21.68 -18.89
N CYS A 362 -6.85 20.36 -18.90
CA CYS A 362 -5.80 19.60 -19.51
C CYS A 362 -6.30 19.37 -20.92
N SER A 363 -5.53 19.87 -21.86
CA SER A 363 -5.81 19.71 -23.27
C SER A 363 -5.86 18.23 -23.60
N VAL A 364 -6.95 17.79 -24.24
CA VAL A 364 -6.98 16.48 -24.89
C VAL A 364 -5.79 16.44 -25.86
N PRO A 365 -4.91 15.42 -25.75
CA PRO A 365 -3.72 15.38 -26.58
C PRO A 365 -4.10 15.14 -28.04
N THR A 366 -3.26 15.58 -28.98
CA THR A 366 -3.47 15.32 -30.41
C THR A 366 -3.29 13.84 -30.77
N LEU A 367 -2.48 13.13 -29.98
CA LEU A 367 -2.24 11.68 -30.05
C LEU A 367 -2.20 11.11 -28.63
N ALA A 368 -2.86 9.97 -28.42
CA ALA A 368 -2.79 9.19 -27.20
C ALA A 368 -2.20 7.80 -27.51
N SER A 369 -1.37 7.28 -26.61
CA SER A 369 -0.80 5.95 -26.72
C SER A 369 -1.80 4.90 -26.23
N VAL A 370 -2.30 4.05 -27.12
CA VAL A 370 -3.22 2.96 -26.77
C VAL A 370 -2.47 1.64 -26.82
N THR A 371 -2.31 1.01 -25.66
CA THR A 371 -1.75 -0.33 -25.54
C THR A 371 -2.86 -1.36 -25.72
N PHE A 372 -2.77 -2.17 -26.76
CA PHE A 372 -3.62 -3.34 -26.95
C PHE A 372 -2.94 -4.54 -26.30
N LYS A 373 -3.64 -5.22 -25.40
CA LYS A 373 -3.17 -6.41 -24.69
C LYS A 373 -4.18 -7.53 -24.91
N VAL A 374 -3.74 -8.64 -25.47
CA VAL A 374 -4.59 -9.82 -25.69
C VAL A 374 -4.03 -11.05 -25.01
N LEU A 375 -4.91 -11.85 -24.39
CA LEU A 375 -4.60 -13.20 -23.95
C LEU A 375 -4.84 -14.17 -25.12
N ALA A 376 -3.75 -14.64 -25.73
CA ALA A 376 -3.79 -15.48 -26.93
C ALA A 376 -2.74 -16.60 -26.82
N PRO A 377 -3.15 -17.84 -26.48
CA PRO A 377 -2.26 -19.00 -26.49
C PRO A 377 -1.67 -19.23 -27.89
N THR A 378 -0.37 -19.47 -27.97
CA THR A 378 0.34 -19.69 -29.22
C THR A 378 1.31 -20.86 -29.11
N GLU A 379 1.57 -21.52 -30.23
CA GLU A 379 2.63 -22.51 -30.38
C GLU A 379 3.95 -21.86 -30.83
N TRP A 380 5.05 -22.61 -30.72
CA TRP A 380 6.35 -22.12 -31.19
C TRP A 380 6.32 -21.81 -32.69
N GLY A 381 6.83 -20.64 -33.07
CA GLY A 381 6.82 -20.17 -34.46
C GLY A 381 5.54 -19.45 -34.89
N GLN A 382 4.59 -19.23 -33.97
CA GLN A 382 3.43 -18.36 -34.20
C GLN A 382 3.69 -16.94 -33.66
N SER A 383 2.96 -15.97 -34.20
CA SER A 383 3.01 -14.58 -33.74
C SER A 383 1.63 -13.94 -33.84
N ILE A 384 1.24 -13.21 -32.81
CA ILE A 384 -0.02 -12.46 -32.81
C ILE A 384 0.20 -11.08 -33.43
N LYS A 385 -0.72 -10.66 -34.29
CA LYS A 385 -0.77 -9.32 -34.87
C LYS A 385 -2.17 -8.73 -34.72
N ILE A 386 -2.28 -7.40 -34.78
CA ILE A 386 -3.54 -6.66 -34.81
C ILE A 386 -3.72 -5.99 -36.18
N VAL A 387 -4.93 -6.10 -36.74
CA VAL A 387 -5.29 -5.52 -38.04
C VAL A 387 -6.68 -4.89 -37.93
N GLY A 388 -6.93 -3.80 -38.64
CA GLY A 388 -8.19 -3.06 -38.49
C GLY A 388 -8.41 -2.01 -39.55
N ASN A 389 -9.47 -1.22 -39.38
CA ASN A 389 -9.97 -0.26 -40.36
C ASN A 389 -9.14 1.02 -40.52
N LEU A 390 -8.10 1.23 -39.71
CA LEU A 390 -7.22 2.40 -39.78
C LEU A 390 -5.95 2.11 -40.58
N ASP A 391 -5.37 3.15 -41.19
CA ASP A 391 -4.06 3.08 -41.85
C ASP A 391 -2.98 2.52 -40.91
N ALA A 392 -2.98 2.99 -39.65
CA ALA A 392 -2.06 2.53 -38.60
C ALA A 392 -2.23 1.04 -38.24
N LEU A 393 -3.36 0.44 -38.62
CA LEU A 393 -3.69 -0.97 -38.43
C LEU A 393 -3.75 -1.75 -39.76
N GLY A 394 -3.30 -1.14 -40.86
CA GLY A 394 -3.17 -1.79 -42.15
C GLY A 394 -4.44 -1.89 -43.01
N ASN A 395 -5.54 -1.20 -42.67
CA ASN A 395 -6.81 -1.21 -43.43
C ASN A 395 -7.28 -2.62 -43.82
N TRP A 396 -7.42 -3.50 -42.83
CA TRP A 396 -7.83 -4.89 -43.01
C TRP A 396 -6.91 -5.75 -43.89
N ASN A 397 -5.70 -5.28 -44.24
CA ASN A 397 -4.69 -6.07 -44.94
C ASN A 397 -3.79 -6.82 -43.94
N PRO A 398 -3.85 -8.17 -43.86
CA PRO A 398 -3.07 -8.95 -42.89
C PRO A 398 -1.56 -8.82 -43.05
N HIS A 399 -1.08 -8.51 -44.25
CA HIS A 399 0.36 -8.32 -44.50
C HIS A 399 0.87 -6.97 -43.97
N LYS A 400 -0.05 -6.04 -43.65
CA LYS A 400 0.23 -4.75 -43.00
C LYS A 400 -0.18 -4.73 -41.51
N ALA A 401 -0.61 -5.86 -40.97
CA ALA A 401 -0.98 -5.99 -39.57
C ALA A 401 0.20 -5.67 -38.65
N VAL A 402 -0.07 -4.99 -37.53
CA VAL A 402 0.96 -4.61 -36.56
C VAL A 402 1.27 -5.80 -35.66
N ALA A 403 2.55 -6.17 -35.54
CA ALA A 403 2.97 -7.26 -34.66
C ALA A 403 2.85 -6.88 -33.18
N LEU A 404 2.44 -7.84 -32.36
CA LEU A 404 2.47 -7.73 -30.91
C LEU A 404 3.76 -8.36 -30.37
N ASP A 405 4.26 -7.83 -29.26
CA ASP A 405 5.35 -8.39 -28.48
C ASP A 405 4.83 -9.40 -27.45
N SER A 406 5.63 -10.43 -27.20
CA SER A 406 5.38 -11.49 -26.22
C SER A 406 6.26 -11.34 -24.96
N SER A 407 6.73 -10.12 -24.66
CA SER A 407 7.65 -9.87 -23.53
C SER A 407 7.10 -10.30 -22.16
N GLN A 408 5.77 -10.46 -22.06
CA GLN A 408 5.05 -10.87 -20.85
C GLN A 408 4.34 -12.23 -21.01
N TYR A 409 4.64 -12.98 -22.07
CA TYR A 409 3.99 -14.26 -22.32
C TYR A 409 4.46 -15.33 -21.33
N THR A 410 3.50 -15.98 -20.67
CA THR A 410 3.72 -17.27 -20.01
C THR A 410 2.65 -18.28 -20.44
N PRO A 411 2.88 -19.60 -20.32
CA PRO A 411 1.83 -20.58 -20.62
C PRO A 411 0.55 -20.42 -19.80
N LEU A 412 0.62 -19.84 -18.60
CA LEU A 412 -0.55 -19.59 -17.74
C LEU A 412 -1.21 -18.23 -18.01
N THR A 413 -0.43 -17.28 -18.51
CA THR A 413 -0.85 -15.91 -18.86
C THR A 413 -0.28 -15.55 -20.23
N PRO A 414 -0.90 -16.01 -21.34
CA PRO A 414 -0.34 -15.89 -22.69
C PRO A 414 -0.53 -14.47 -23.24
N VAL A 415 0.13 -13.49 -22.62
CA VAL A 415 0.00 -12.07 -22.91
C VAL A 415 0.81 -11.70 -24.15
N TRP A 416 0.12 -11.13 -25.13
CA TRP A 416 0.69 -10.40 -26.25
C TRP A 416 0.25 -8.94 -26.16
N LYS A 417 1.13 -7.98 -26.52
CA LYS A 417 0.75 -6.56 -26.49
C LYS A 417 1.43 -5.72 -27.57
N THR A 418 0.85 -4.58 -27.89
CA THR A 418 1.49 -3.54 -28.72
C THR A 418 0.93 -2.18 -28.34
N THR A 419 1.67 -1.10 -28.60
CA THR A 419 1.23 0.28 -28.31
C THR A 419 1.16 1.09 -29.60
N LEU A 420 0.02 1.73 -29.85
CA LEU A 420 -0.23 2.54 -31.04
C LEU A 420 -0.53 3.98 -30.62
N SER A 421 0.01 4.97 -31.34
CA SER A 421 -0.38 6.37 -31.18
C SER A 421 -1.62 6.66 -32.01
N LEU A 422 -2.77 6.87 -31.38
CA LEU A 422 -4.06 7.07 -32.02
C LEU A 422 -4.67 8.43 -31.63
N THR A 423 -5.46 9.02 -32.52
CA THR A 423 -6.14 10.29 -32.26
C THR A 423 -7.36 10.07 -31.34
N PRO A 424 -7.48 10.81 -30.22
CA PRO A 424 -8.68 10.77 -29.38
C PRO A 424 -9.97 11.03 -30.14
N GLY A 425 -11.03 10.28 -29.80
CA GLY A 425 -12.35 10.35 -30.45
C GLY A 425 -12.51 9.48 -31.70
N HIS A 426 -11.43 8.94 -32.27
CA HIS A 426 -11.56 7.99 -33.37
C HIS A 426 -12.12 6.64 -32.89
N VAL A 427 -13.04 6.10 -33.66
CA VAL A 427 -13.58 4.74 -33.50
C VAL A 427 -12.82 3.83 -34.45
N LEU A 428 -12.19 2.79 -33.91
CA LEU A 428 -11.56 1.73 -34.70
C LEU A 428 -12.31 0.42 -34.56
N GLU A 429 -12.35 -0.30 -35.67
CA GLU A 429 -12.69 -1.72 -35.72
C GLU A 429 -11.42 -2.53 -36.02
N TYR A 430 -11.22 -3.63 -35.31
CA TYR A 430 -10.02 -4.45 -35.46
C TYR A 430 -10.26 -5.91 -35.10
N LYS A 431 -9.29 -6.75 -35.49
CA LYS A 431 -9.14 -8.15 -35.08
C LYS A 431 -7.69 -8.48 -34.81
N TYR A 432 -7.50 -9.49 -33.96
CA TYR A 432 -6.25 -10.22 -33.82
C TYR A 432 -6.14 -11.33 -34.87
N ILE A 433 -4.93 -11.54 -35.36
CA ILE A 433 -4.57 -12.64 -36.25
C ILE A 433 -3.37 -13.39 -35.69
N ASN A 434 -3.39 -14.71 -35.82
CA ASN A 434 -2.26 -15.58 -35.54
C ASN A 434 -1.57 -15.91 -36.87
N VAL A 435 -0.29 -15.55 -36.97
CA VAL A 435 0.53 -15.77 -38.16
C VAL A 435 1.58 -16.83 -37.84
N ALA A 436 1.50 -17.98 -38.51
CA ALA A 436 2.48 -19.04 -38.40
C ALA A 436 3.75 -18.74 -39.21
N SER A 437 4.85 -19.43 -38.89
CA SER A 437 6.16 -19.28 -39.55
C SER A 437 6.14 -19.57 -41.05
N ASN A 438 5.20 -20.37 -41.53
CA ASN A 438 4.98 -20.64 -42.97
C ASN A 438 4.12 -19.57 -43.66
N GLY A 439 3.71 -18.51 -42.95
CA GLY A 439 2.87 -17.43 -43.45
C GLY A 439 1.36 -17.70 -43.42
N ALA A 440 0.90 -18.84 -42.90
CA ALA A 440 -0.53 -19.10 -42.72
C ALA A 440 -1.13 -18.13 -41.69
N ILE A 441 -2.32 -17.61 -41.99
CA ILE A 441 -3.01 -16.60 -41.19
C ILE A 441 -4.33 -17.17 -40.70
N VAL A 442 -4.51 -17.17 -39.37
CA VAL A 442 -5.76 -17.50 -38.71
C VAL A 442 -6.31 -16.24 -38.07
N TRP A 443 -7.55 -15.89 -38.39
CA TRP A 443 -8.27 -14.80 -37.76
C TRP A 443 -8.98 -15.31 -36.52
N GLU A 444 -9.11 -14.45 -35.51
CA GLU A 444 -10.07 -14.71 -34.44
C GLU A 444 -11.52 -14.64 -34.98
N HIS A 445 -12.45 -15.25 -34.26
CA HIS A 445 -13.86 -15.34 -34.63
C HIS A 445 -14.56 -13.98 -34.65
N ASP A 446 -15.74 -13.90 -35.27
CA ASP A 446 -16.58 -12.71 -35.21
C ASP A 446 -17.19 -12.50 -33.82
N PRO A 447 -17.53 -11.25 -33.44
CA PRO A 447 -17.48 -10.02 -34.24
C PRO A 447 -16.14 -9.28 -34.16
N ASN A 448 -15.91 -8.33 -35.08
CA ASN A 448 -14.83 -7.34 -34.92
C ASN A 448 -14.88 -6.69 -33.54
N HIS A 449 -13.72 -6.48 -32.92
CA HIS A 449 -13.62 -5.61 -31.77
C HIS A 449 -13.84 -4.16 -32.20
N THR A 450 -14.50 -3.37 -31.36
CA THR A 450 -14.65 -1.92 -31.57
C THR A 450 -14.07 -1.19 -30.37
N TYR A 451 -13.21 -0.21 -30.62
CA TYR A 451 -12.63 0.63 -29.57
C TYR A 451 -12.75 2.10 -29.96
N THR A 452 -13.23 2.94 -29.06
CA THR A 452 -13.23 4.40 -29.23
C THR A 452 -12.11 4.97 -28.38
N VAL A 453 -11.15 5.66 -29.01
CA VAL A 453 -10.05 6.29 -28.28
C VAL A 453 -10.63 7.36 -27.35
N PRO A 454 -10.45 7.27 -26.02
CA PRO A 454 -11.09 8.18 -25.09
C PRO A 454 -10.67 9.64 -25.32
N THR A 455 -11.63 10.57 -25.31
CA THR A 455 -11.40 12.02 -25.39
C THR A 455 -11.13 12.62 -24.01
N THR A 456 -10.15 12.07 -23.30
CA THR A 456 -9.75 12.52 -21.97
C THR A 456 -8.37 13.17 -22.00
N CYS A 457 -7.95 13.73 -20.86
CA CYS A 457 -6.60 14.27 -20.68
C CYS A 457 -5.51 13.20 -20.54
N ALA A 458 -5.88 11.92 -20.45
CA ALA A 458 -4.91 10.85 -20.33
C ALA A 458 -4.13 10.70 -21.64
N THR A 459 -2.81 10.59 -21.55
CA THR A 459 -1.92 10.40 -22.70
C THR A 459 -1.70 8.92 -23.03
N SER A 460 -2.16 8.01 -22.16
CA SER A 460 -2.05 6.57 -22.36
C SER A 460 -3.33 5.83 -21.95
N HIS A 461 -3.69 4.79 -22.70
CA HIS A 461 -4.83 3.92 -22.45
C HIS A 461 -4.45 2.45 -22.62
N LEU A 462 -5.17 1.56 -21.94
CA LEU A 462 -5.02 0.11 -22.07
C LEU A 462 -6.34 -0.50 -22.56
N CYS A 463 -6.31 -1.22 -23.68
CA CYS A 463 -7.37 -2.10 -24.15
C CYS A 463 -6.96 -3.54 -23.80
N THR A 464 -7.80 -4.28 -23.07
CA THR A 464 -7.51 -5.67 -22.67
C THR A 464 -8.56 -6.59 -23.25
N ASP A 465 -8.10 -7.53 -24.07
CA ASP A 465 -8.92 -8.49 -24.78
C ASP A 465 -8.50 -9.94 -24.47
N ALA A 466 -9.35 -10.88 -24.87
CA ALA A 466 -9.02 -12.29 -24.97
C ALA A 466 -9.29 -12.74 -26.41
N TRP A 467 -8.48 -13.66 -26.92
CA TRP A 467 -8.65 -14.22 -28.26
C TRP A 467 -10.07 -14.76 -28.44
N GLN A 468 -10.76 -14.29 -29.49
CA GLN A 468 -12.11 -14.77 -29.82
C GLN A 468 -12.02 -16.13 -30.54
N SER A 469 -12.39 -17.19 -29.83
CA SER A 469 -12.35 -18.59 -30.30
C SER A 469 -13.68 -19.12 -30.78
#